data_AF-A0A9N9H9A4-F1
#
_entry.id   AF-A0A9N9H9A4-F1
#
_cell.length_a   1.000
_cell.length_b   1.000
_cell.length_c   1.000
_cell.angle_alpha   90.00
_cell.angle_beta   90.00
_cell.angle_gamma   90.00
#
_symmetry.space_group_name_H-M   'P 1'
#
loop_
_entity.id
_entity.type
_entity.pdbx_description
1 polymer ?
#
loop_
_entity_poly.entity_id
_entity_poly.type
_entity_poly.pdbx_seq_one_letter_code
_entity_poly.pdbx_strand_id
1 'polypeptide(L)'
;MSTSTFPSAENFAPLCNFLRTSSLDKITMSNVITQQWNCFKIQTEQEDFDCLTKILKEMEGEDIDEGRKQHLKSLQNVSQIRFIRNELLSLKDMGFLRGKFEEGVDWKAVALNSITILKDKIKKKDTPPHEHIFTKISSIDVDELSNDDHYVL
;
A
#
# COMPACT_ATOMS: atom_id res chain seq x y z
N MET A 1 -18.24 6.19 3.97
CA MET A 1 -17.08 6.89 3.41
C MET A 1 -15.88 6.42 4.20
N SER A 2 -15.14 5.43 3.70
CA SER A 2 -14.01 4.85 4.42
C SER A 2 -12.83 5.82 4.33
N THR A 3 -12.43 6.37 5.47
CA THR A 3 -11.20 7.14 5.57
C THR A 3 -10.05 6.14 5.49
N SER A 4 -9.40 6.08 4.33
CA SER A 4 -8.07 5.48 4.20
C SER A 4 -7.17 6.21 5.20
N THR A 5 -6.81 5.54 6.29
CA THR A 5 -5.78 6.00 7.21
C THR A 5 -4.46 5.89 6.48
N PHE A 6 -4.09 6.98 5.79
CA PHE A 6 -2.80 7.07 5.14
C PHE A 6 -1.69 6.86 6.17
N PRO A 7 -0.63 6.12 5.83
CA PRO A 7 0.51 5.93 6.71
C PRO A 7 1.12 7.29 7.10
N SER A 8 1.66 7.40 8.33
CA SER A 8 2.24 8.65 8.86
C SER A 8 3.42 9.13 8.02
N ALA A 9 3.81 10.40 8.15
CA ALA A 9 4.96 10.99 7.43
C ALA A 9 6.28 10.20 7.61
N GLU A 10 6.42 9.45 8.70
CA GLU A 10 7.58 8.60 8.98
C GLU A 10 7.67 7.39 8.03
N ASN A 11 6.53 6.86 7.57
CA ASN A 11 6.48 5.70 6.68
C ASN A 11 6.99 6.05 5.26
N PHE A 12 6.99 7.33 4.89
CA PHE A 12 7.50 7.82 3.60
C PHE A 12 8.99 8.19 3.65
N ALA A 13 9.63 8.17 4.81
CA ALA A 13 10.99 8.66 4.99
C ALA A 13 12.01 8.07 3.98
N PRO A 14 11.99 6.77 3.63
CA PRO A 14 12.92 6.23 2.64
C PRO A 14 12.71 6.82 1.24
N LEU A 15 11.46 6.96 0.81
CA LEU A 15 11.12 7.53 -0.49
C LEU A 15 11.42 9.03 -0.55
N CYS A 16 11.04 9.80 0.48
CA CYS A 16 11.38 11.22 0.55
C CYS A 16 12.91 11.43 0.58
N ASN A 17 13.66 10.63 1.34
CA ASN A 17 15.12 10.68 1.32
C ASN A 17 15.68 10.39 -0.07
N PHE A 18 15.17 9.37 -0.76
CA PHE A 18 15.55 9.09 -2.14
C PHE A 18 15.32 10.30 -3.06
N LEU A 19 14.17 10.96 -2.95
CA LEU A 19 13.82 12.14 -3.75
C LEU A 19 14.70 13.35 -3.41
N ARG A 20 15.13 13.52 -2.15
CA ARG A 20 16.02 14.60 -1.71
C ARG A 20 17.44 14.40 -2.18
N THR A 21 18.00 13.21 -1.99
CA THR A 21 19.46 13.01 -2.06
C THR A 21 19.93 12.40 -3.38
N SER A 22 19.05 11.75 -4.14
CA SER A 22 19.45 11.12 -5.42
C SER A 22 19.76 12.17 -6.48
N SER A 23 20.65 11.85 -7.40
CA SER A 23 20.88 12.67 -8.59
C SER A 23 19.64 12.68 -9.49
N LEU A 24 19.42 13.79 -10.23
CA LEU A 24 18.19 13.98 -11.01
C LEU A 24 17.97 12.89 -12.07
N ASP A 25 19.05 12.41 -12.68
CA ASP A 25 19.04 11.30 -13.66
C ASP A 25 18.53 9.98 -13.06
N LYS A 26 18.69 9.79 -11.75
CA LYS A 26 18.18 8.60 -11.04
C LYS A 26 16.72 8.74 -10.62
N ILE A 27 16.18 9.96 -10.59
CA ILE A 27 14.79 10.23 -10.20
C ILE A 27 13.91 10.10 -11.44
N THR A 28 13.76 8.87 -11.92
CA THR A 28 12.83 8.51 -12.99
C THR A 28 11.52 8.04 -12.37
N MET A 29 10.40 8.18 -13.10
CA MET A 29 9.11 7.68 -12.63
C MET A 29 9.16 6.18 -12.29
N SER A 30 9.87 5.38 -13.09
CA SER A 30 10.06 3.96 -12.82
C SER A 30 10.74 3.70 -11.47
N ASN A 31 11.80 4.45 -11.15
CA ASN A 31 12.49 4.32 -9.88
C ASN A 31 11.63 4.82 -8.72
N VAL A 32 10.89 5.91 -8.89
CA VAL A 32 9.99 6.43 -7.85
C VAL A 32 8.91 5.41 -7.49
N ILE A 33 8.23 4.81 -8.49
CA ILE A 33 7.25 3.74 -8.28
C ILE A 33 7.91 2.53 -7.60
N THR A 34 9.10 2.14 -8.04
CA THR A 34 9.83 1.02 -7.46
C THR A 34 10.16 1.26 -5.99
N GLN A 35 10.61 2.47 -5.64
CA GLN A 35 10.90 2.83 -4.25
C GLN A 35 9.63 2.90 -3.39
N GLN A 36 8.52 3.38 -3.96
CA GLN A 36 7.22 3.31 -3.31
C GLN A 36 6.83 1.87 -2.98
N TRP A 37 6.90 0.96 -3.95
CA TRP A 37 6.57 -0.45 -3.72
C TRP A 37 7.53 -1.14 -2.75
N ASN A 38 8.79 -0.69 -2.66
CA ASN A 38 9.69 -1.17 -1.60
C ASN A 38 9.24 -0.74 -0.19
N CYS A 39 8.60 0.42 -0.07
CA CYS A 39 8.10 0.93 1.21
C CYS A 39 6.73 0.32 1.58
N PHE A 40 5.84 0.21 0.59
CA PHE A 40 4.41 -0.06 0.81
C PHE A 40 3.90 -1.33 0.17
N LYS A 41 4.75 -2.15 -0.47
CA LYS A 41 4.31 -3.23 -1.37
C LYS A 41 3.54 -2.69 -2.59
N ILE A 42 3.23 -3.55 -3.55
CA ILE A 42 2.36 -3.18 -4.67
C ILE A 42 0.94 -2.97 -4.14
N GLN A 43 0.38 -1.77 -4.35
CA GLN A 43 -0.97 -1.40 -3.95
C GLN A 43 -1.91 -1.33 -5.17
N THR A 44 -3.18 -0.97 -4.97
CA THR A 44 -4.10 -0.69 -6.09
C THR A 44 -3.61 0.50 -6.93
N GLU A 45 -4.07 0.63 -8.18
CA GLU A 45 -3.66 1.75 -9.04
C GLU A 45 -3.97 3.11 -8.39
N GLN A 46 -5.15 3.23 -7.78
CA GLN A 46 -5.60 4.46 -7.15
C GLN A 46 -4.74 4.81 -5.93
N GLU A 47 -4.49 3.83 -5.05
CA GLU A 47 -3.64 4.03 -3.87
C GLU A 47 -2.20 4.37 -4.25
N ASP A 48 -1.66 3.69 -5.27
CA ASP A 48 -0.33 4.00 -5.77
C ASP A 48 -0.25 5.45 -6.27
N PHE A 49 -1.28 5.90 -6.99
CA PHE A 49 -1.34 7.23 -7.56
C PHE A 49 -1.53 8.33 -6.51
N ASP A 50 -2.43 8.11 -5.55
CA ASP A 50 -2.70 9.05 -4.45
C ASP A 50 -1.46 9.22 -3.58
N CYS A 51 -0.75 8.12 -3.31
CA CYS A 51 0.53 8.09 -2.62
C CYS A 51 1.60 8.93 -3.33
N LEU A 52 1.86 8.65 -4.62
CA LEU A 52 2.82 9.41 -5.43
C LEU A 52 2.50 10.90 -5.48
N THR A 53 1.24 11.23 -5.74
CA THR A 53 0.79 12.63 -5.88
C THR A 53 1.00 13.39 -4.57
N LYS A 54 0.68 12.77 -3.44
CA LYS A 54 0.89 13.37 -2.13
C LYS A 54 2.37 13.63 -1.86
N ILE A 55 3.22 12.63 -2.04
CA ILE A 55 4.67 12.73 -1.76
C ILE A 55 5.32 13.77 -2.67
N LEU A 56 5.02 13.74 -3.97
CA LEU A 56 5.60 14.70 -4.92
C LEU A 56 5.19 16.15 -4.58
N LYS A 57 3.94 16.37 -4.14
CA LYS A 57 3.48 17.69 -3.67
C LYS A 57 4.11 18.12 -2.35
N GLU A 58 4.28 17.20 -1.40
CA GLU A 58 4.97 17.49 -0.13
C GLU A 58 6.42 17.91 -0.40
N MET A 59 7.11 17.20 -1.29
CA MET A 59 8.48 17.52 -1.71
C MET A 59 8.62 18.86 -2.44
N GLU A 60 7.60 19.31 -3.19
CA GLU A 60 7.59 20.66 -3.80
C GLU A 60 7.61 21.78 -2.75
N GLY A 61 6.97 21.52 -1.59
CA GLY A 61 6.91 22.46 -0.47
C GLY A 61 8.20 22.51 0.37
N GLU A 62 9.13 21.58 0.18
CA GLU A 62 10.40 21.56 0.90
C GLU A 62 11.39 22.61 0.38
N ASP A 63 12.36 22.95 1.24
CA ASP A 63 13.50 23.81 0.90
C ASP A 63 14.55 23.02 0.09
N ILE A 64 14.17 22.63 -1.13
CA ILE A 64 15.03 21.96 -2.12
C ILE A 64 15.31 22.87 -3.32
N ASP A 65 16.35 22.56 -4.08
CA ASP A 65 16.76 23.36 -5.23
C ASP A 65 15.68 23.42 -6.33
N GLU A 66 15.61 24.55 -7.03
CA GLU A 66 14.57 24.81 -8.04
C GLU A 66 14.62 23.84 -9.23
N GLY A 67 15.83 23.38 -9.61
CA GLY A 67 15.99 22.38 -10.68
C GLY A 67 15.35 21.05 -10.30
N ARG A 68 15.51 20.62 -9.06
CA ARG A 68 14.84 19.44 -8.50
C ARG A 68 13.33 19.64 -8.39
N LYS A 69 12.85 20.80 -7.96
CA LYS A 69 11.40 21.10 -7.94
C LYS A 69 10.78 20.95 -9.33
N GLN A 70 11.40 21.54 -10.36
CA GLN A 70 10.95 21.44 -11.74
C GLN A 70 10.97 19.99 -12.23
N HIS A 71 12.01 19.24 -11.89
CA HIS A 71 12.12 17.81 -12.23
C HIS A 71 11.00 16.99 -11.58
N LEU A 72 10.76 17.14 -10.27
CA LEU A 72 9.67 16.45 -9.56
C LEU A 72 8.29 16.81 -10.11
N LYS A 73 8.07 18.07 -10.49
CA LYS A 73 6.83 18.51 -11.13
C LYS A 73 6.63 17.85 -12.50
N SER A 74 7.70 17.67 -13.28
CA SER A 74 7.64 17.00 -14.58
C SER A 74 7.19 15.54 -14.48
N LEU A 75 7.42 14.91 -13.33
CA LEU A 75 7.03 13.54 -13.05
C LEU A 75 5.54 13.39 -12.72
N GLN A 76 4.80 14.45 -12.43
CA GLN A 76 3.39 14.37 -12.02
C GLN A 76 2.40 14.14 -13.19
N ASN A 77 2.87 13.70 -14.35
CA ASN A 77 2.01 13.39 -15.50
C ASN A 77 1.24 12.08 -15.28
N VAL A 78 -0.06 12.18 -15.01
CA VAL A 78 -0.95 11.05 -14.70
C VAL A 78 -0.90 9.94 -15.75
N SER A 79 -0.96 10.29 -17.03
CA SER A 79 -0.97 9.31 -18.11
C SER A 79 0.35 8.54 -18.18
N GLN A 80 1.48 9.23 -17.97
CA GLN A 80 2.80 8.59 -17.93
C GLN A 80 2.97 7.72 -16.68
N ILE A 81 2.49 8.18 -15.52
CA ILE A 81 2.52 7.39 -14.28
C ILE A 81 1.77 6.07 -14.47
N ARG A 82 0.53 6.13 -14.98
CA ARG A 82 -0.29 4.93 -15.22
C ARG A 82 0.38 3.98 -16.21
N PHE A 83 0.92 4.49 -17.31
CA PHE A 83 1.62 3.68 -18.31
C PHE A 83 2.83 2.97 -17.69
N ILE A 84 3.71 3.70 -17.01
CA ILE A 84 4.94 3.14 -16.42
C ILE A 84 4.61 2.15 -15.31
N ARG A 85 3.59 2.41 -14.49
CA ARG A 85 3.12 1.47 -13.47
C ARG A 85 2.71 0.13 -14.08
N ASN A 86 1.93 0.15 -15.15
CA ASN A 86 1.44 -1.07 -15.80
C ASN A 86 2.56 -1.85 -16.51
N GLU A 87 3.55 -1.14 -17.09
CA GLU A 87 4.76 -1.76 -17.63
C GLU A 87 5.58 -2.44 -16.53
N LEU A 88 5.77 -1.77 -15.38
CA LEU A 88 6.47 -2.35 -14.23
C LEU A 88 5.75 -3.58 -13.67
N LEU A 89 4.42 -3.54 -13.56
CA LEU A 89 3.63 -4.71 -13.17
C LEU A 89 3.82 -5.88 -14.14
N SER A 90 3.75 -5.61 -15.45
CA SER A 90 3.95 -6.63 -16.48
C SER A 90 5.35 -7.25 -16.39
N LEU A 91 6.39 -6.43 -16.19
CA LEU A 91 7.75 -6.91 -15.99
C LEU A 91 7.92 -7.72 -14.70
N LYS A 92 7.22 -7.35 -13.63
CA LYS A 92 7.19 -8.13 -12.37
C LYS A 92 6.48 -9.47 -12.57
N ASP A 93 5.34 -9.50 -13.26
CA ASP A 93 4.58 -10.73 -13.51
C ASP A 93 5.34 -11.68 -14.46
N MET A 94 6.12 -11.14 -15.39
CA MET A 94 7.06 -11.92 -16.22
C MET A 94 8.32 -12.38 -15.48
N GLY A 95 8.52 -11.96 -14.21
CA GLY A 95 9.67 -12.34 -13.40
C GLY A 95 10.98 -11.60 -13.74
N PHE A 96 10.91 -10.51 -14.53
CA PHE A 96 12.07 -9.69 -14.88
C PHE A 96 12.47 -8.73 -13.75
N LEU A 97 11.53 -8.30 -12.90
CA LEU A 97 11.84 -7.46 -11.75
C LEU A 97 12.15 -8.32 -10.52
N ARG A 98 13.44 -8.43 -10.18
CA ARG A 98 13.91 -9.05 -8.93
C ARG A 98 14.00 -8.00 -7.82
N GLY A 99 12.88 -7.75 -7.16
CA GLY A 99 12.80 -7.06 -5.87
C GLY A 99 11.76 -7.74 -5.00
N LYS A 100 11.76 -7.49 -3.69
CA LYS A 100 10.73 -7.98 -2.77
C LYS A 100 9.41 -7.19 -2.98
N PHE A 101 8.93 -7.12 -4.21
CA PHE A 101 7.61 -6.58 -4.54
C PHE A 101 6.58 -7.67 -4.24
N GLU A 102 6.53 -8.09 -2.98
CA GLU A 102 5.38 -8.84 -2.51
C GLU A 102 4.15 -7.95 -2.75
N GLU A 103 3.07 -8.52 -3.28
CA GLU A 103 1.81 -7.79 -3.35
C GLU A 103 1.39 -7.39 -1.93
N GLY A 104 0.78 -6.21 -1.79
CA GLY A 104 0.05 -5.89 -0.58
C GLY A 104 -0.98 -6.99 -0.37
N VAL A 105 -0.84 -7.76 0.71
CA VAL A 105 -1.86 -8.75 1.05
C VAL A 105 -3.07 -7.94 1.46
N ASP A 106 -4.17 -8.09 0.74
CA ASP A 106 -5.49 -7.64 1.20
C ASP A 106 -5.87 -8.46 2.43
N TRP A 107 -5.30 -8.07 3.57
CA TRP A 107 -5.40 -8.78 4.82
C TRP A 107 -6.85 -8.79 5.31
N LYS A 108 -7.67 -7.80 4.91
CA LYS A 108 -9.12 -7.78 5.16
C LYS A 108 -9.82 -8.86 4.35
N ALA A 109 -9.52 -9.02 3.06
CA ALA A 109 -10.03 -10.15 2.28
C ALA A 109 -9.58 -11.50 2.84
N VAL A 110 -8.33 -11.61 3.30
CA VAL A 110 -7.81 -12.82 3.95
C VAL A 110 -8.52 -13.09 5.29
N ALA A 111 -8.77 -12.07 6.10
CA ALA A 111 -9.49 -12.17 7.35
C ALA A 111 -10.95 -12.60 7.13
N LEU A 112 -11.63 -11.98 6.18
CA LEU A 112 -13.01 -12.32 5.80
C LEU A 112 -13.12 -13.78 5.33
N ASN A 113 -12.18 -14.23 4.48
CA ASN A 113 -12.12 -15.62 4.04
C ASN A 113 -11.88 -16.58 5.22
N SER A 114 -10.97 -16.23 6.13
CA SER A 114 -10.66 -17.04 7.32
C SER A 114 -11.87 -17.15 8.27
N ILE A 115 -12.57 -16.03 8.51
CA ILE A 115 -13.83 -15.99 9.28
C ILE A 115 -14.88 -16.89 8.63
N THR A 116 -15.03 -16.83 7.30
CA THR A 116 -15.99 -17.66 6.55
C THR A 116 -15.69 -19.15 6.73
N ILE A 117 -14.44 -19.56 6.56
CA ILE A 117 -14.01 -20.96 6.77
C ILE A 117 -14.26 -21.43 8.21
N LEU A 118 -13.99 -20.58 9.20
CA LEU A 118 -14.26 -20.89 10.61
C LEU A 118 -15.75 -21.08 10.88
N LYS A 119 -16.59 -20.18 10.35
CA LYS A 119 -18.05 -20.28 10.46
C LYS A 119 -18.57 -21.60 9.88
N ASP A 120 -18.09 -21.99 8.70
CA ASP A 120 -18.50 -23.25 8.08
C ASP A 120 -18.05 -24.49 8.85
N LYS A 121 -16.90 -24.43 9.53
CA LYS A 121 -16.43 -25.51 10.41
C LYS A 121 -17.24 -25.60 11.70
N ILE A 122 -17.62 -24.47 12.28
CA ILE A 122 -18.34 -24.39 13.56
C ILE A 122 -19.82 -24.72 13.37
N LYS A 123 -20.46 -24.24 12.30
CA LYS A 123 -21.88 -24.51 11.99
C LYS A 123 -22.21 -26.00 11.85
N LYS A 124 -21.21 -26.83 11.53
CA LYS A 124 -21.35 -28.29 11.46
C LYS A 124 -21.47 -28.98 12.83
N LYS A 125 -21.35 -28.23 13.94
CA LYS A 125 -21.39 -28.74 15.30
C LYS A 125 -22.49 -28.04 16.09
N ASP A 126 -23.46 -28.83 16.54
CA ASP A 126 -24.64 -28.33 17.25
C ASP A 126 -24.47 -28.49 18.77
N THR A 127 -23.71 -27.59 19.39
CA THR A 127 -23.56 -27.56 20.85
C THR A 127 -23.51 -26.10 21.32
N PRO A 128 -23.93 -25.81 22.58
CA PRO A 128 -23.99 -24.44 23.10
C PRO A 128 -22.67 -23.66 23.00
N PRO A 129 -21.47 -24.25 23.23
CA PRO A 129 -20.21 -23.54 23.03
C PRO A 129 -19.97 -23.14 21.57
N HIS A 130 -20.37 -23.98 20.61
CA HIS A 130 -20.19 -23.71 19.19
C HIS A 130 -21.14 -22.60 18.71
N GLU A 131 -22.39 -22.57 19.17
CA GLU A 131 -23.33 -21.48 18.91
C GLU A 131 -22.85 -20.13 19.48
N HIS A 132 -22.31 -20.16 20.71
CA HIS A 132 -21.75 -18.96 21.34
C HIS A 132 -20.58 -18.39 20.52
N ILE A 133 -19.65 -19.25 20.09
CA ILE A 133 -18.50 -18.85 19.27
C ILE A 133 -18.96 -18.38 17.88
N PHE A 134 -19.90 -19.09 17.25
CA PHE A 134 -20.43 -18.73 15.94
C PHE A 134 -21.06 -17.34 15.94
N THR A 135 -21.85 -17.03 16.97
CA THR A 135 -22.48 -15.72 17.16
C THR A 135 -21.43 -14.62 17.32
N LYS A 136 -20.42 -14.83 18.18
CA LYS A 136 -19.30 -13.87 18.37
C LYS A 136 -18.50 -13.59 17.11
N ILE A 137 -18.19 -14.63 16.33
CA ILE A 137 -17.43 -14.46 15.08
C ILE A 137 -18.30 -13.77 14.02
N SER A 138 -19.61 -14.04 14.00
CA SER A 138 -20.53 -13.44 13.04
C SER A 138 -20.81 -11.96 13.30
N SER A 139 -20.52 -11.45 14.49
CA SER A 139 -20.62 -10.02 14.83
C SER A 139 -19.35 -9.23 14.53
N ILE A 140 -18.29 -9.86 13.99
CA ILE A 140 -17.07 -9.15 13.61
C ILE A 140 -17.32 -8.38 12.32
N ASP A 141 -17.17 -7.06 12.37
CA ASP A 141 -17.04 -6.23 11.19
C ASP A 141 -15.57 -6.13 10.78
N VAL A 142 -15.23 -6.71 9.62
CA VAL A 142 -13.86 -6.72 9.10
C VAL A 142 -13.39 -5.32 8.71
N ASP A 143 -14.33 -4.42 8.38
CA ASP A 143 -13.99 -3.05 8.01
C ASP A 143 -13.52 -2.22 9.21
N GLU A 144 -13.99 -2.56 10.41
CA GLU A 144 -13.60 -1.94 11.68
C GLU A 144 -12.30 -2.50 12.28
N LEU A 145 -11.75 -3.59 11.72
CA LEU A 145 -10.47 -4.13 12.17
C LEU A 145 -9.32 -3.17 11.80
N SER A 146 -8.41 -2.94 12.75
CA SER A 146 -7.11 -2.29 12.49
C SER A 146 -6.03 -3.36 12.31
N ASN A 147 -5.02 -3.03 11.51
CA ASN A 147 -3.80 -3.82 11.36
C ASN A 147 -2.76 -3.47 12.44
N ASP A 148 -3.10 -2.57 13.37
CA ASP A 148 -2.26 -2.25 14.51
C ASP A 148 -2.33 -3.38 15.53
N ASP A 149 -1.27 -4.19 15.59
CA ASP A 149 -1.00 -5.06 16.73
C ASP A 149 -0.76 -4.16 17.95
N HIS A 150 -1.82 -3.86 18.70
CA HIS A 150 -1.68 -3.32 20.06
C HIS A 150 -1.12 -4.43 20.97
N TYR A 151 0.19 -4.68 20.89
CA TYR A 151 0.93 -5.29 22.00
C TYR A 151 0.92 -4.27 23.14
N VAL A 152 -0.11 -4.34 23.99
CA VAL A 152 0.02 -3.86 25.36
C VAL A 152 0.53 -5.06 26.15
N LEU A 153 1.85 -5.04 26.43
CA LEU A 153 2.48 -5.89 27.44
C LEU A 153 1.83 -5.67 28.81
#